data_AF-I4H6C3-F1
#
_entry.id   AF-I4H6C3-F1
#
_cell.length_a   1.000
_cell.length_b   1.000
_cell.length_c   1.000
_cell.angle_alpha   90.00
_cell.angle_beta   90.00
_cell.angle_gamma   90.00
#
_symmetry.space_group_name_H-M   'P 1'
#
loop_
_entity.id
_entity.type
_entity.pdbx_description
1 polymer ?
#
loop_
_entity_poly.entity_id
_entity_poly.type
_entity_poly.pdbx_seq_one_letter_code
_entity_poly.pdbx_strand_id
1 'polypeptide(L)' 'MQTQEFLRRFENNELQHTLDFDEWMGEAWMLEALLQDKEEIEEIEFVD' A
#
# COMPACT_ATOMS: atom_id res chain seq x y z
N MET A 1 0.30 -15.53 -16.23
CA MET A 1 -0.10 -14.15 -16.56
C MET A 1 1.16 -13.39 -16.99
N GLN A 2 1.15 -12.64 -18.09
CA GLN A 2 2.30 -11.81 -18.45
C GLN A 2 2.30 -10.54 -17.59
N THR A 3 3.46 -10.02 -17.18
CA THR A 3 3.58 -8.85 -16.30
C THR A 3 2.79 -7.64 -16.79
N GLN A 4 2.78 -7.38 -18.10
CA GLN A 4 2.05 -6.26 -18.70
C GLN A 4 0.53 -6.40 -18.57
N GLU A 5 -0.01 -7.61 -18.75
CA GLU A 5 -1.45 -7.86 -18.59
C GLU A 5 -1.86 -7.80 -17.11
N PHE A 6 -0.98 -8.22 -16.20
CA PHE A 6 -1.21 -8.03 -14.77
C PHE A 6 -1.30 -6.55 -14.42
N LEU A 7 -0.31 -5.74 -14.81
CA LEU A 7 -0.27 -4.30 -14.53
C LEU A 7 -1.51 -3.59 -15.09
N ARG A 8 -1.87 -3.86 -16.35
CA ARG A 8 -3.07 -3.31 -16.98
C ARG A 8 -4.32 -3.59 -16.15
N ARG A 9 -4.49 -4.83 -15.68
CA ARG A 9 -5.66 -5.23 -14.89
C ARG A 9 -5.64 -4.63 -13.48
N PHE A 10 -4.48 -4.58 -12.84
CA PHE A 10 -4.30 -3.98 -11.53
C PHE A 10 -4.66 -2.49 -11.54
N GLU A 11 -4.08 -1.72 -12.48
CA GLU A 11 -4.31 -0.28 -12.60
C GLU A 11 -5.76 0.08 -12.92
N ASN A 12 -6.47 -0.76 -13.67
CA ASN A 12 -7.87 -0.55 -14.03
C ASN A 12 -8.86 -1.20 -13.05
N ASN A 13 -8.38 -1.72 -11.91
CA ASN A 13 -9.19 -2.42 -10.91
C ASN A 13 -10.02 -3.59 -11.50
N GLU A 14 -9.45 -4.31 -12.47
CA GLU A 14 -10.04 -5.46 -13.16
C GLU A 14 -9.64 -6.80 -12.54
N LEU A 15 -8.86 -6.79 -11.46
CA LEU A 15 -8.50 -8.01 -10.74
C LEU A 15 -9.69 -8.52 -9.94
N GLN A 16 -9.82 -9.84 -9.88
CA GLN A 16 -10.85 -10.46 -9.06
C GLN A 16 -10.53 -10.22 -7.58
N HIS A 17 -11.44 -9.56 -6.88
CA HIS A 17 -11.39 -9.45 -5.42
C HIS A 17 -11.57 -10.83 -4.79
N THR A 18 -10.59 -11.19 -3.96
CA THR A 18 -10.60 -12.41 -3.14
C THR A 18 -10.15 -12.00 -1.75
N LEU A 19 -10.58 -12.74 -0.72
CA LEU A 19 -10.26 -12.39 0.67
C LEU A 19 -8.75 -12.19 0.86
N ASP A 20 -7.93 -13.14 0.41
CA ASP A 20 -6.47 -13.08 0.51
C ASP A 20 -5.89 -11.86 -0.23
N PHE A 21 -6.44 -11.52 -1.41
CA PHE A 21 -5.96 -10.38 -2.20
C PHE A 21 -6.31 -9.04 -1.54
N ASP A 22 -7.53 -8.91 -1.05
CA ASP A 22 -8.00 -7.68 -0.39
C ASP A 22 -7.30 -7.47 0.96
N GLU A 23 -7.05 -8.55 1.71
CA GLU A 23 -6.27 -8.51 2.96
C GLU A 23 -4.84 -8.04 2.69
N TRP A 24 -4.17 -8.64 1.70
CA TRP A 24 -2.81 -8.25 1.33
C TRP A 24 -2.71 -6.78 0.90
N MET A 25 -3.68 -6.28 0.12
CA MET A 25 -3.76 -4.87 -0.25
C MET A 25 -3.94 -3.97 0.97
N GLY A 26 -4.79 -4.38 1.93
CA GLY A 26 -5.00 -3.66 3.17
C GLY A 26 -3.74 -3.58 4.04
N GLU A 27 -3.01 -4.68 4.17
CA GLU A 27 -1.73 -4.72 4.90
C GLU A 27 -0.68 -3.81 4.26
N ALA A 28 -0.60 -3.80 2.92
CA ALA A 28 0.33 -2.94 2.18
C ALA A 28 0.03 -1.46 2.41
N TRP A 29 -1.23 -1.04 2.35
CA TRP A 29 -1.63 0.34 2.63
C TRP A 29 -1.42 0.73 4.09
N MET A 30 -1.66 -0.19 5.03
CA MET A 30 -1.39 0.06 6.45
C MET A 30 0.11 0.28 6.69
N LEU A 31 0.97 -0.51 6.04
CA LEU A 31 2.42 -0.33 6.14
C LEU A 31 2.88 1.03 5.56
N GLU A 32 2.35 1.43 4.41
CA GLU A 32 2.65 2.73 3.79
C GLU A 32 2.30 3.88 4.73
N ALA A 33 1.10 3.85 5.34
CA ALA A 33 0.68 4.86 6.31
C ALA A 33 1.59 4.90 7.55
N LEU A 34 1.95 3.73 8.11
CA LEU A 34 2.84 3.66 9.27
C LEU A 34 4.25 4.20 8.99
N LEU A 35 4.75 3.98 7.77
CA LEU A 35 6.04 4.53 7.35
C LEU A 35 5.98 6.04 7.21
N GLN A 36 4.89 6.58 6.64
CA GLN A 36 4.67 8.02 6.57
C GLN A 36 4.60 8.63 7.99
N ASP A 37 3.80 8.06 8.89
CA ASP A 37 3.69 8.53 10.27
C ASP A 37 5.05 8.51 11.00
N LYS A 38 5.85 7.46 10.75
CA LYS A 38 7.21 7.35 11.31
C LYS A 38 8.10 8.49 10.82
N GLU A 39 8.11 8.76 9.52
CA GLU A 39 8.89 9.85 8.92
C GLU A 39 8.45 11.20 9.49
N GLU A 40 7.14 11.45 9.56
CA GLU A 40 6.58 12.67 10.15
C GLU A 40 7.01 12.87 11.61
N ILE A 41 7.02 11.79 12.42
CA ILE A 41 7.48 11.83 13.81
C ILE A 41 8.99 12.10 13.90
N GLU A 42 9.80 11.48 13.04
CA GLU A 42 11.26 11.65 13.03
C GLU A 42 11.69 13.09 12.67
N GLU A 43 10.86 13.81 11.90
CA GLU A 43 11.10 15.23 11.56
C GLU A 43 10.74 16.21 12.69
N ILE A 44 10.08 15.77 13.76
CA ILE A 44 9.71 16.63 14.89
C ILE A 44 10.91 16.81 15.82
N GLU A 45 11.48 18.01 15.83
CA GLU A 45 12.39 18.46 16.90
C GLU A 45 11.57 18.99 18.09
N PHE A 46 11.67 18.31 19.24
CA PHE A 46 11.10 18.81 20.49
C PHE A 46 11.99 19.92 21.05
N VAL A 47 11.42 21.10 21.29
CA VAL A 47 12.11 22.22 21.95
C VAL A 47 11.91 22.11 23.46
N ASP A 48 13.00 22.18 24.22
CA ASP A 48 13.02 22.16 25.70
C ASP A 48 12.31 23.37 26.35
#